data_AF-A0A804IQN8-F1
#
_entry.id   AF-A0A804IQN8-F1
#
_cell.length_a   1.000
_cell.length_b   1.000
_cell.length_c   1.000
_cell.angle_alpha   90.00
_cell.angle_beta   90.00
_cell.angle_gamma   90.00
#
_symmetry.space_group_name_H-M   'P 1'
#
loop_
_entity.id
_entity.type
_entity.pdbx_description
1 polymer ?
#
loop_
_entity_poly.entity_id
_entity_poly.type
_entity_poly.pdbx_seq_one_letter_code
_entity_poly.pdbx_strand_id
1 'polypeptide(L)'
;MPSSAFWKKLPHATPATHRRPPPCHLFFSLILSIKLPNPLFLRFTSVSLPGRNQEDRKQVSRDTERRGLSTISSAIPASAMKPAIIFLCLLLSVLDHGSAQSCVGETLSGNKLYTTCSSLPYLSASLHWNYHPSNGTVDIAYRAQQSSDGWVAWAINPTGSGMAGANAFLAFPGSNGAVTVYTTQFSSTNPRTSDVKDENLTFTVYSKEGEYSDGYYTIYATLELPGNDTKQNTVWQASTTFSGGVPFNHPNGDNYLSQTSLDFLSGTAVSTGGNSRLHRRNIHGVLNAISWGVLMPIGIIIARYMKVFKSADPAWFYLHVACQVSGYIIGVSGWGLGIKLGKDSAGITYHKHRDLAIALFCLATVQVFALFLRPNKDHKYRLYWKIYHLAVGYSIVILSVVNIFEGFDILDPAKKWKRAYVAIIVTLGAIALVLEAVTWAIYLKRRQRESEKSHHGANGANGYGVREHEML
;
A
#
# COMPACT_ATOMS: atom_id res chain seq x y z
N MET A 1 -38.24 52.50 38.23
CA MET A 1 -38.67 51.90 36.94
C MET A 1 -39.17 53.03 36.07
N PRO A 2 -38.25 53.65 35.29
CA PRO A 2 -37.93 53.25 33.91
C PRO A 2 -36.41 53.30 33.60
N SER A 3 -36.00 52.83 32.40
CA SER A 3 -34.95 53.38 31.47
C SER A 3 -34.55 52.30 30.45
N SER A 4 -34.88 52.32 29.14
CA SER A 4 -34.28 53.09 28.01
C SER A 4 -32.76 53.24 28.09
N ALA A 5 -31.92 53.11 27.05
CA ALA A 5 -31.96 52.68 25.66
C ALA A 5 -30.51 52.89 25.16
N PHE A 6 -29.85 51.97 24.45
CA PHE A 6 -28.73 52.27 23.53
C PHE A 6 -28.27 51.00 22.83
N TRP A 7 -28.65 50.76 21.56
CA TRP A 7 -27.86 50.02 20.56
C TRP A 7 -28.44 50.29 19.17
N LYS A 8 -27.69 51.03 18.34
CA LYS A 8 -27.88 51.13 16.89
C LYS A 8 -26.51 51.04 16.22
N LYS A 9 -26.48 50.25 15.13
CA LYS A 9 -25.45 50.11 14.08
C LYS A 9 -24.26 49.17 14.34
N LEU A 10 -24.34 47.98 13.76
CA LEU A 10 -23.21 47.27 13.14
C LEU A 10 -23.66 46.75 11.75
N PRO A 11 -22.81 46.81 10.71
CA PRO A 11 -23.17 46.52 9.32
C PRO A 11 -23.13 45.03 8.97
N HIS A 12 -23.86 44.70 7.89
CA HIS A 12 -24.05 43.40 7.27
C HIS A 12 -22.77 42.56 7.06
N ALA A 13 -22.86 41.28 7.43
CA ALA A 13 -21.87 40.25 7.13
C ALA A 13 -21.92 39.84 5.64
N THR A 14 -20.76 39.86 4.99
CA THR A 14 -20.51 39.25 3.67
C THR A 14 -20.18 37.75 3.82
N PRO A 15 -20.41 36.91 2.78
CA PRO A 15 -20.24 35.47 2.88
C PRO A 15 -18.77 35.06 2.86
N ALA A 16 -18.43 34.07 3.69
CA ALA A 16 -17.09 33.51 3.82
C ALA A 16 -16.64 32.83 2.52
N THR A 17 -15.56 33.35 1.93
CA THR A 17 -14.83 32.69 0.84
C THR A 17 -14.00 31.54 1.40
N HIS A 18 -14.18 30.35 0.82
CA HIS A 18 -13.36 29.16 1.05
C HIS A 18 -11.88 29.47 0.78
N ARG A 19 -11.07 29.69 1.82
CA ARG A 19 -9.61 29.69 1.72
C ARG A 19 -9.10 28.26 1.59
N ARG A 20 -8.40 27.97 0.48
CA ARG A 20 -7.63 26.73 0.30
C ARG A 20 -6.55 26.62 1.40
N PRO A 21 -6.23 25.41 1.88
CA PRO A 21 -5.05 25.22 2.74
C PRO A 21 -3.76 25.57 1.98
N PRO A 22 -2.70 26.03 2.66
CA PRO A 22 -1.48 26.47 2.00
C PRO A 22 -0.78 25.31 1.28
N PRO A 23 -0.11 25.57 0.15
CA PRO A 23 0.55 24.53 -0.63
C PRO A 23 1.77 23.94 0.09
N CYS A 24 1.86 22.61 0.18
CA CYS A 24 3.00 21.83 0.67
C CYS A 24 4.32 22.03 -0.11
N HIS A 25 4.37 22.94 -1.09
CA HIS A 25 5.53 23.20 -1.93
C HIS A 25 6.72 23.80 -1.15
N LEU A 26 6.46 24.57 -0.08
CA LEU A 26 7.52 25.17 0.75
C LEU A 26 8.34 24.13 1.53
N PHE A 27 7.78 22.96 1.85
CA PHE A 27 8.51 21.87 2.51
C PHE A 27 9.32 21.02 1.52
N PHE A 28 8.91 20.96 0.26
CA PHE A 28 9.60 20.18 -0.79
C PHE A 28 10.93 20.84 -1.22
N SER A 29 10.96 22.19 -1.29
CA SER A 29 12.18 22.94 -1.67
C SER A 29 13.28 22.90 -0.61
N LEU A 30 12.93 22.75 0.68
CA LEU A 30 13.92 22.66 1.75
C LEU A 30 14.65 21.30 1.76
N ILE A 31 14.00 20.23 1.27
CA ILE A 31 14.57 18.88 1.18
C ILE A 31 15.46 18.73 -0.06
N LEU A 32 15.09 19.34 -1.20
CA LEU A 32 15.93 19.32 -2.41
C LEU A 32 17.20 20.20 -2.32
N SER A 33 17.29 21.10 -1.33
CA SER A 33 18.43 22.01 -1.16
C SER A 33 19.57 21.42 -0.30
N ILE A 34 19.42 20.18 0.18
CA ILE A 34 20.47 19.48 0.93
C ILE A 34 21.53 19.00 -0.07
N LYS A 35 22.59 19.80 -0.25
CA LYS A 35 23.86 19.30 -0.80
C LYS A 35 24.38 18.20 0.13
N LEU A 36 24.18 16.95 -0.27
CA LEU A 36 24.90 15.82 0.30
C LEU A 36 26.40 16.05 0.07
N PRO A 37 27.26 16.03 1.10
CA PRO A 37 28.69 15.88 0.89
C PRO A 37 28.94 14.50 0.26
N ASN A 38 29.71 14.48 -0.84
CA ASN A 38 30.13 13.26 -1.54
C ASN A 38 30.76 12.21 -0.60
N PRO A 39 30.72 10.92 -0.98
CA PRO A 39 30.99 9.81 -0.07
C PRO A 39 32.49 9.71 0.22
N LEU A 40 32.85 9.85 1.49
CA LEU A 40 34.21 9.56 1.95
C LEU A 40 34.39 8.04 2.05
N PHE A 41 34.92 7.48 0.96
CA PHE A 41 35.66 6.24 0.96
C PHE A 41 36.69 6.26 2.09
N LEU A 42 36.70 5.21 2.92
CA LEU A 42 37.70 4.95 3.95
C LEU A 42 39.10 4.90 3.30
N ARG A 43 39.87 5.99 3.43
CA ARG A 43 41.31 6.01 3.16
C ARG A 43 42.02 5.94 4.51
N PHE A 44 42.52 4.76 4.88
CA PHE A 44 43.39 4.60 6.03
C PHE A 44 44.74 5.25 5.72
N THR A 45 45.05 6.37 6.38
CA THR A 45 46.43 6.87 6.48
C THR A 45 47.06 6.29 7.73
N SER A 46 48.12 5.51 7.54
CA SER A 46 48.97 4.98 8.59
C SER A 46 49.82 6.10 9.19
N VAL A 47 49.62 6.39 10.49
CA VAL A 47 50.60 7.13 11.29
C VAL A 47 51.68 6.15 11.73
N SER A 48 52.92 6.45 11.38
CA SER A 48 54.11 5.65 11.70
C SER A 48 54.74 6.17 13.00
N LEU A 49 54.91 5.30 14.00
CA LEU A 49 55.88 5.44 15.11
C LEU A 49 56.46 4.05 15.43
N PRO A 50 57.72 3.97 15.92
CA PRO A 50 58.61 2.86 15.61
C PRO A 50 58.64 1.74 16.67
N GLY A 51 59.00 0.55 16.20
CA GLY A 51 59.74 -0.44 17.01
C GLY A 51 58.91 -1.41 17.87
N ARG A 52 58.34 -2.45 17.26
CA ARG A 52 58.32 -3.82 17.84
C ARG A 52 57.94 -4.87 16.79
N ASN A 53 58.59 -6.02 16.91
CA ASN A 53 58.79 -7.06 15.89
C ASN A 53 57.51 -7.62 15.24
N GLN A 54 57.66 -7.98 13.96
CA GLN A 54 56.59 -8.30 13.00
C GLN A 54 56.02 -9.73 13.12
N GLU A 55 56.60 -10.58 13.97
CA GLU A 55 56.14 -11.97 14.19
C GLU A 55 55.04 -12.09 15.27
N ASP A 56 55.06 -11.26 16.31
CA ASP A 56 54.01 -11.27 17.34
C ASP A 56 52.64 -10.81 16.82
N ARG A 57 52.64 -9.99 15.76
CA ARG A 57 51.40 -9.44 15.16
C ARG A 57 50.59 -10.50 14.40
N LYS A 58 51.20 -11.59 13.93
CA LYS A 58 50.50 -12.67 13.19
C LYS A 58 49.90 -13.74 14.11
N GLN A 59 50.40 -13.88 15.34
CA GLN A 59 49.85 -14.80 16.35
C GLN A 59 48.67 -14.15 17.08
N VAL A 60 48.82 -12.87 17.49
CA VAL A 60 47.76 -12.11 18.18
C VAL A 60 46.56 -11.80 17.28
N SER A 61 46.77 -11.58 15.98
CA SER A 61 45.68 -11.36 15.02
C SER A 61 44.84 -12.62 14.78
N ARG A 62 45.45 -13.82 14.78
CA ARG A 62 44.72 -15.08 14.61
C ARG A 62 43.97 -15.51 15.86
N ASP A 63 44.49 -15.23 17.05
CA ASP A 63 43.79 -15.52 18.31
C ASP A 63 42.66 -14.52 18.62
N THR A 64 42.77 -13.27 18.17
CA THR A 64 41.71 -12.26 18.33
C THR A 64 40.54 -12.52 17.37
N GLU A 65 40.80 -13.02 16.17
CA GLU A 65 39.77 -13.41 15.19
C GLU A 65 39.04 -14.71 15.60
N ARG A 66 39.76 -15.67 16.19
CA ARG A 66 39.17 -16.94 16.69
C ARG A 66 38.38 -16.76 18.01
N ARG A 67 38.74 -15.79 18.86
CA ARG A 67 37.97 -15.42 20.08
C ARG A 67 36.84 -14.42 19.82
N GLY A 68 36.97 -13.58 18.80
CA GLY A 68 35.92 -12.65 18.35
C GLY A 68 34.74 -13.33 17.66
N LEU A 69 34.99 -14.39 16.87
CA LEU A 69 33.92 -15.17 16.23
C LEU A 69 33.24 -16.19 17.17
N SER A 70 33.91 -16.66 18.23
CA SER A 70 33.32 -17.63 19.16
C SER A 70 32.44 -16.99 20.26
N THR A 71 32.57 -15.69 20.52
CA THR A 71 31.85 -15.00 21.60
C THR A 71 30.60 -14.23 21.12
N ILE A 72 30.33 -14.19 19.81
CA ILE A 72 29.09 -13.62 19.24
C ILE A 72 28.02 -14.71 19.01
N SER A 73 28.35 -15.99 19.27
CA SER A 73 27.45 -17.14 19.02
C SER A 73 26.49 -17.48 20.18
N SER A 74 26.54 -16.80 21.34
CA SER A 74 25.88 -17.31 22.56
C SER A 74 24.80 -16.41 23.20
N ALA A 75 24.20 -15.45 22.49
CA ALA A 75 23.18 -14.58 23.10
C ALA A 75 21.80 -14.51 22.41
N ILE A 76 21.56 -15.22 21.30
CA ILE A 76 20.21 -15.46 20.74
C ILE A 76 20.26 -16.80 19.99
N PRO A 77 19.39 -17.79 20.27
CA PRO A 77 19.44 -19.06 19.55
C PRO A 77 19.11 -18.84 18.07
N ALA A 78 20.09 -19.09 17.21
CA ALA A 78 19.99 -19.04 15.75
C ALA A 78 18.92 -20.00 15.15
N SER A 79 18.28 -20.82 15.98
CA SER A 79 17.19 -21.73 15.61
C SER A 79 15.84 -21.03 15.42
N ALA A 80 15.63 -19.81 15.95
CA ALA A 80 14.33 -19.11 15.84
C ALA A 80 14.18 -18.23 14.57
N MET A 81 15.28 -17.78 13.95
CA MET A 81 15.23 -16.93 12.75
C MET A 81 15.13 -17.71 11.43
N LYS A 82 15.66 -18.94 11.39
CA LYS A 82 15.66 -19.79 10.20
C LYS A 82 14.26 -20.26 9.73
N PRO A 83 13.33 -20.68 10.61
CA PRO A 83 12.00 -21.10 10.16
C PRO A 83 11.15 -19.94 9.64
N ALA A 84 11.32 -18.72 10.14
CA ALA A 84 10.54 -17.55 9.69
C ALA A 84 10.91 -17.10 8.26
N ILE A 85 12.19 -17.18 7.88
CA ILE A 85 12.66 -16.85 6.52
C ILE A 85 12.26 -17.95 5.53
N ILE A 86 12.36 -19.22 5.93
CA ILE A 86 11.95 -20.37 5.11
C ILE A 86 10.42 -20.36 4.90
N PHE A 87 9.63 -19.98 5.91
CA PHE A 87 8.18 -19.84 5.80
C PHE A 87 7.78 -18.66 4.88
N LEU A 88 8.53 -17.55 4.92
CA LEU A 88 8.34 -16.41 4.01
C LEU A 88 8.67 -16.75 2.55
N CYS A 89 9.71 -17.58 2.31
CA CYS A 89 10.07 -18.07 0.99
C CYS A 89 9.09 -19.14 0.45
N LEU A 90 8.57 -20.03 1.30
CA LEU A 90 7.54 -21.02 0.93
C LEU A 90 6.17 -20.39 0.67
N LEU A 91 5.87 -19.23 1.25
CA LEU A 91 4.64 -18.47 0.96
C LEU A 91 4.64 -17.85 -0.45
N LEU A 92 5.82 -17.65 -1.04
CA LEU A 92 6.00 -17.06 -2.37
C LEU A 92 5.96 -18.09 -3.51
N SER A 93 6.08 -19.39 -3.20
CA SER A 93 6.16 -20.48 -4.20
C SER A 93 4.82 -21.10 -4.58
N VAL A 94 3.69 -20.58 -4.10
CA VAL A 94 2.34 -21.08 -4.45
C VAL A 94 1.61 -20.06 -5.31
N LEU A 95 2.02 -19.97 -6.58
CA LEU A 95 1.34 -19.20 -7.63
C LEU A 95 1.33 -20.01 -8.93
N ASP A 96 0.52 -21.06 -8.98
CA ASP A 96 0.08 -21.63 -10.26
C ASP A 96 -1.16 -20.86 -10.72
N HIS A 97 -1.12 -20.33 -11.95
CA HIS A 97 -2.27 -19.73 -12.64
C HIS A 97 -2.87 -20.75 -13.61
N GLY A 98 -4.19 -20.81 -13.61
CA GLY A 98 -5.00 -21.72 -14.43
C GLY A 98 -4.83 -21.49 -15.93
N SER A 99 -5.04 -22.57 -16.69
CA SER A 99 -4.97 -22.61 -18.15
C SER A 99 -6.06 -21.73 -18.78
N ALA A 100 -5.67 -20.82 -19.67
CA ALA A 100 -6.60 -20.14 -20.56
C ALA A 100 -7.12 -21.13 -21.61
N GLN A 101 -8.45 -21.21 -21.76
CA GLN A 101 -9.12 -22.03 -22.77
C GLN A 101 -9.26 -21.21 -24.08
N SER A 102 -8.96 -21.82 -25.23
CA SER A 102 -8.99 -21.18 -26.55
C SER A 102 -10.43 -20.95 -27.02
N CYS A 103 -10.72 -19.78 -27.60
CA CYS A 103 -12.02 -19.43 -28.20
C CYS A 103 -12.31 -20.16 -29.52
N VAL A 104 -11.29 -20.84 -30.07
CA VAL A 104 -11.41 -21.61 -31.31
C VAL A 104 -12.30 -22.83 -31.06
N GLY A 105 -13.46 -22.87 -31.71
CA GLY A 105 -14.44 -23.97 -31.61
C GLY A 105 -15.68 -23.66 -30.77
N GLU A 106 -15.81 -22.44 -30.23
CA GLU A 106 -17.07 -22.00 -29.62
C GLU A 106 -18.18 -21.92 -30.66
N THR A 107 -19.25 -22.69 -30.48
CA THR A 107 -20.46 -22.59 -31.31
C THR A 107 -21.31 -21.43 -30.82
N LEU A 108 -21.48 -20.44 -31.68
CA LEU A 108 -22.39 -19.30 -31.51
C LEU A 108 -23.69 -19.58 -32.27
N SER A 109 -24.82 -19.14 -31.72
CA SER A 109 -26.13 -19.44 -32.28
C SER A 109 -26.38 -18.70 -33.60
N GLY A 110 -27.28 -19.28 -34.41
CA GLY A 110 -27.76 -18.66 -35.65
C GLY A 110 -26.85 -18.82 -36.87
N ASN A 111 -25.93 -19.79 -36.90
CA ASN A 111 -24.98 -20.02 -38.01
C ASN A 111 -24.12 -18.78 -38.36
N LYS A 112 -24.00 -17.81 -37.44
CA LYS A 112 -23.14 -16.63 -37.64
C LYS A 112 -21.67 -17.08 -37.54
N LEU A 113 -20.95 -17.00 -38.65
CA LEU A 113 -19.55 -17.41 -38.74
C LEU A 113 -18.63 -16.22 -38.51
N TYR A 114 -17.70 -16.36 -37.57
CA TYR A 114 -16.65 -15.39 -37.29
C TYR A 114 -15.28 -15.97 -37.65
N THR A 115 -14.49 -15.21 -38.39
CA THR A 115 -13.18 -15.60 -38.89
C THR A 115 -12.07 -15.40 -37.86
N THR A 116 -12.28 -14.46 -36.93
CA THR A 116 -11.29 -14.10 -35.91
C THR A 116 -11.90 -14.13 -34.52
N CYS A 117 -11.13 -14.58 -33.53
CA CYS A 117 -11.55 -14.57 -32.12
C CYS A 117 -10.39 -14.28 -31.18
N SER A 118 -10.72 -13.83 -29.97
CA SER A 118 -9.79 -13.62 -28.87
C SER A 118 -10.41 -14.07 -27.56
N SER A 119 -9.72 -14.96 -26.83
CA SER A 119 -10.06 -15.30 -25.45
C SER A 119 -9.58 -14.18 -24.54
N LEU A 120 -10.50 -13.56 -23.81
CA LEU A 120 -10.20 -12.46 -22.91
C LEU A 120 -9.71 -13.00 -21.56
N PRO A 121 -8.72 -12.35 -20.93
CA PRO A 121 -8.02 -12.91 -19.76
C PRO A 121 -8.86 -12.98 -18.48
N TYR A 122 -10.00 -12.29 -18.42
CA TYR A 122 -10.82 -12.15 -17.21
C TYR A 122 -12.29 -12.35 -17.53
N LEU A 123 -13.06 -12.77 -16.52
CA LEU A 123 -14.52 -12.96 -16.58
C LEU A 123 -14.99 -14.06 -17.55
N SER A 124 -14.14 -15.05 -17.85
CA SER A 124 -14.46 -16.16 -18.76
C SER A 124 -15.12 -15.67 -20.06
N ALA A 125 -14.52 -14.63 -20.64
CA ALA A 125 -15.09 -13.92 -21.78
C ALA A 125 -14.29 -14.16 -23.06
N SER A 126 -14.97 -14.08 -24.20
CA SER A 126 -14.39 -14.17 -25.53
C SER A 126 -15.01 -13.11 -26.43
N LEU A 127 -14.23 -12.65 -27.40
CA LEU A 127 -14.70 -11.75 -28.46
C LEU A 127 -14.42 -12.39 -29.81
N HIS A 128 -15.44 -12.47 -30.64
CA HIS A 128 -15.38 -12.95 -32.02
C HIS A 128 -15.74 -11.81 -32.96
N TRP A 129 -15.08 -11.69 -34.10
CA TRP A 129 -15.39 -10.62 -35.05
C TRP A 129 -15.02 -10.93 -36.51
N ASN A 130 -15.67 -10.19 -37.41
CA ASN A 130 -15.33 -10.04 -38.82
C ASN A 130 -15.20 -8.55 -39.13
N TYR A 131 -14.02 -8.11 -39.53
CA TYR A 131 -13.81 -6.73 -39.96
C TYR A 131 -13.99 -6.60 -41.47
N HIS A 132 -14.70 -5.54 -41.90
CA HIS A 132 -14.99 -5.24 -43.30
C HIS A 132 -14.26 -3.96 -43.73
N PRO A 133 -13.06 -4.05 -44.34
CA PRO A 133 -12.26 -2.88 -44.68
C PRO A 133 -12.91 -1.94 -45.70
N SER A 134 -13.85 -2.44 -46.51
CA SER A 134 -14.52 -1.67 -47.56
C SER A 134 -15.40 -0.53 -47.04
N ASN A 135 -15.95 -0.69 -45.84
CA ASN A 135 -16.88 0.26 -45.23
C ASN A 135 -16.54 0.58 -43.76
N GLY A 136 -15.42 0.08 -43.23
CA GLY A 136 -14.98 0.33 -41.86
C GLY A 136 -15.87 -0.29 -40.78
N THR A 137 -16.74 -1.23 -41.14
CA THR A 137 -17.65 -1.88 -40.19
C THR A 137 -17.06 -3.16 -39.63
N VAL A 138 -17.54 -3.54 -38.44
CA VAL A 138 -17.19 -4.79 -37.79
C VAL A 138 -18.47 -5.48 -37.31
N ASP A 139 -18.58 -6.76 -37.62
CA ASP A 139 -19.53 -7.66 -36.96
C ASP A 139 -18.84 -8.28 -35.76
N ILE A 140 -19.47 -8.22 -34.60
CA ILE A 140 -18.93 -8.79 -33.35
C ILE A 140 -19.90 -9.78 -32.72
N ALA A 141 -19.34 -10.72 -31.96
CA ALA A 141 -20.01 -11.50 -30.94
C ALA A 141 -19.14 -11.50 -29.67
N TYR A 142 -19.59 -10.77 -28.65
CA TYR A 142 -18.98 -10.81 -27.32
C TYR A 142 -19.72 -11.83 -26.46
N ARG A 143 -19.01 -12.82 -25.93
CA ARG A 143 -19.58 -13.88 -25.09
C ARG A 143 -18.93 -13.86 -23.72
N ALA A 144 -19.72 -13.99 -22.66
CA ALA A 144 -19.20 -14.05 -21.29
C ALA A 144 -20.08 -14.90 -20.39
N GLN A 145 -19.44 -15.65 -19.48
CA GLN A 145 -20.12 -16.51 -18.52
C GLN A 145 -20.83 -15.68 -17.45
N GLN A 146 -22.11 -15.95 -17.21
CA GLN A 146 -22.90 -15.27 -16.19
C GLN A 146 -24.19 -16.04 -15.84
N SER A 147 -24.71 -15.83 -14.63
CA SER A 147 -26.03 -16.33 -14.23
C SER A 147 -27.17 -15.65 -15.02
N SER A 148 -28.29 -16.36 -15.16
CA SER A 148 -29.45 -15.88 -15.93
C SER A 148 -30.12 -14.65 -15.32
N ASP A 149 -29.87 -14.36 -14.04
CA ASP A 149 -30.32 -13.17 -13.31
C ASP A 149 -29.26 -12.06 -13.28
N GLY A 150 -28.11 -12.25 -13.92
CA GLY A 150 -27.03 -11.27 -14.03
C GLY A 150 -27.02 -10.51 -15.35
N TRP A 151 -25.96 -9.75 -15.57
CA TRP A 151 -25.72 -8.99 -16.79
C TRP A 151 -24.25 -9.04 -17.20
N VAL A 152 -24.01 -8.80 -18.49
CA VAL A 152 -22.68 -8.60 -19.06
C VAL A 152 -22.65 -7.33 -19.90
N ALA A 153 -21.46 -6.76 -20.06
CA ALA A 153 -21.26 -5.60 -20.90
C ALA A 153 -19.94 -5.68 -21.65
N TRP A 154 -19.94 -5.15 -22.87
CA TRP A 154 -18.75 -4.94 -23.66
C TRP A 154 -18.80 -3.54 -24.26
N ALA A 155 -17.66 -2.86 -24.33
CA ALA A 155 -17.61 -1.47 -24.75
C ALA A 155 -16.35 -1.14 -25.52
N ILE A 156 -16.46 -0.18 -26.43
CA ILE A 156 -15.33 0.53 -27.04
C ILE A 156 -15.16 1.86 -26.30
N ASN A 157 -13.94 2.23 -25.94
CA ASN A 157 -13.62 3.54 -25.39
C ASN A 157 -12.76 4.34 -26.38
N PRO A 158 -13.35 5.30 -27.11
CA PRO A 158 -12.61 6.14 -28.07
C PRO A 158 -11.65 7.14 -27.42
N THR A 159 -11.80 7.41 -26.11
CA THR A 159 -11.12 8.53 -25.43
C THR A 159 -10.11 8.08 -24.36
N GLY A 160 -10.08 6.79 -24.04
CA GLY A 160 -9.25 6.23 -22.97
C GLY A 160 -9.27 4.71 -22.97
N SER A 161 -8.76 4.09 -21.90
CA SER A 161 -8.63 2.63 -21.79
C SER A 161 -9.48 1.99 -20.68
N GLY A 162 -10.31 2.76 -19.98
CA GLY A 162 -11.13 2.32 -18.85
C GLY A 162 -12.62 2.55 -19.05
N MET A 163 -13.39 2.56 -17.97
CA MET A 163 -14.85 2.77 -18.03
C MET A 163 -15.26 4.20 -18.41
N ALA A 164 -14.55 5.23 -17.91
CA ALA A 164 -14.85 6.61 -18.26
C ALA A 164 -14.48 6.88 -19.73
N GLY A 165 -15.46 7.33 -20.52
CA GLY A 165 -15.41 7.47 -21.98
C GLY A 165 -15.92 6.24 -22.75
N ALA A 166 -16.34 5.17 -22.07
CA ALA A 166 -16.74 3.94 -22.73
C ALA A 166 -18.15 4.04 -23.34
N ASN A 167 -18.27 3.56 -24.57
CA ASN A 167 -19.51 3.39 -25.31
C ASN A 167 -19.89 1.90 -25.24
N ALA A 168 -20.86 1.58 -24.42
CA ALA A 168 -21.10 0.23 -23.93
C ALA A 168 -22.37 -0.39 -24.51
N PHE A 169 -22.30 -1.70 -24.73
CA PHE A 169 -23.41 -2.61 -24.96
C PHE A 169 -23.64 -3.41 -23.68
N LEU A 170 -24.84 -3.40 -23.14
CA LEU A 170 -25.21 -4.12 -21.93
C LEU A 170 -26.28 -5.16 -22.25
N ALA A 171 -25.98 -6.43 -22.01
CA ALA A 171 -26.93 -7.54 -22.11
C ALA A 171 -27.42 -7.98 -20.73
N PHE A 172 -28.73 -8.09 -20.57
CA PHE A 172 -29.40 -8.49 -19.34
C PHE A 172 -30.81 -9.05 -19.63
N PRO A 173 -31.49 -9.70 -18.66
CA PRO A 173 -32.83 -10.23 -18.85
C PRO A 173 -33.85 -9.14 -19.13
N GLY A 174 -34.56 -9.26 -20.24
CA GLY A 174 -35.71 -8.43 -20.56
C GLY A 174 -36.96 -8.86 -19.80
N SER A 175 -37.94 -7.96 -19.72
CA SER A 175 -39.23 -8.20 -19.04
C SER A 175 -40.07 -9.31 -19.69
N ASN A 176 -39.82 -9.62 -20.96
CA ASN A 176 -40.48 -10.67 -21.74
C ASN A 176 -39.72 -12.01 -21.73
N GLY A 177 -38.65 -12.13 -20.94
CA GLY A 177 -37.80 -13.32 -20.89
C GLY A 177 -36.76 -13.42 -22.01
N ALA A 178 -36.78 -12.53 -23.01
CA ALA A 178 -35.72 -12.41 -24.00
C ALA A 178 -34.58 -11.52 -23.47
N VAL A 179 -33.36 -11.68 -23.99
CA VAL A 179 -32.24 -10.81 -23.60
C VAL A 179 -32.41 -9.43 -24.22
N THR A 180 -32.28 -8.40 -23.38
CA THR A 180 -32.29 -7.00 -23.80
C THR A 180 -30.85 -6.51 -23.95
N VAL A 181 -30.57 -5.77 -25.04
CA VAL A 181 -29.26 -5.13 -25.27
C VAL A 181 -29.40 -3.61 -25.33
N TYR A 182 -28.91 -2.93 -24.30
CA TYR A 182 -28.84 -1.47 -24.27
C TYR A 182 -27.51 -0.97 -24.80
N THR A 183 -27.55 0.18 -25.46
CA THR A 183 -26.37 0.97 -25.81
C THR A 183 -26.33 2.22 -24.95
N THR A 184 -25.21 2.53 -24.29
CA THR A 184 -25.12 3.70 -23.41
C THR A 184 -23.70 4.24 -23.32
N GLN A 185 -23.55 5.51 -22.94
CA GLN A 185 -22.26 6.17 -22.79
C GLN A 185 -21.93 6.43 -21.33
N PHE A 186 -20.75 5.98 -20.90
CA PHE A 186 -20.25 6.23 -19.55
C PHE A 186 -19.22 7.35 -19.55
N SER A 187 -19.56 8.51 -18.98
CA SER A 187 -18.63 9.63 -18.81
C SER A 187 -17.79 9.55 -17.52
N SER A 188 -18.13 8.62 -16.62
CA SER A 188 -17.55 8.49 -15.27
C SER A 188 -17.37 7.02 -14.90
N THR A 189 -16.49 6.77 -13.91
CA THR A 189 -16.31 5.45 -13.29
C THR A 189 -17.34 5.14 -12.21
N ASN A 190 -18.20 6.11 -11.86
CA ASN A 190 -19.28 5.96 -10.89
C ASN A 190 -20.61 6.43 -11.50
N PRO A 191 -21.16 5.71 -12.49
CA PRO A 191 -22.44 6.09 -13.08
C PRO A 191 -23.58 5.94 -12.07
N ARG A 192 -24.59 6.79 -12.22
CA ARG A 192 -25.88 6.68 -11.54
C ARG A 192 -26.80 5.79 -12.36
N THR A 193 -27.84 5.27 -11.73
CA THR A 193 -28.89 4.51 -12.43
C THR A 193 -29.52 5.31 -13.58
N SER A 194 -29.63 6.64 -13.45
CA SER A 194 -30.13 7.53 -14.50
C SER A 194 -29.23 7.61 -15.75
N ASP A 195 -27.96 7.19 -15.62
CA ASP A 195 -27.00 7.26 -16.71
C ASP A 195 -27.10 6.02 -17.60
N VAL A 196 -27.68 4.93 -17.11
CA VAL A 196 -27.92 3.69 -17.89
C VAL A 196 -29.27 3.79 -18.59
N LYS A 197 -29.23 4.30 -19.82
CA LYS A 197 -30.40 4.46 -20.68
C LYS A 197 -30.05 3.99 -22.08
N ASP A 198 -31.02 3.43 -22.79
CA ASP A 198 -30.81 3.02 -24.18
C ASP A 198 -30.72 4.25 -25.09
N GLU A 199 -29.53 4.51 -25.62
CA GLU A 199 -29.22 5.69 -26.42
C GLU A 199 -28.20 5.36 -27.53
N ASN A 200 -28.04 6.30 -28.46
CA ASN A 200 -27.04 6.18 -29.52
C ASN A 200 -25.63 6.39 -28.95
N LEU A 201 -24.67 5.62 -29.47
CA LEU A 201 -23.25 5.75 -29.14
C LEU A 201 -22.61 6.88 -29.97
N THR A 202 -21.36 7.21 -29.67
CA THR A 202 -20.58 8.19 -30.45
C THR A 202 -20.18 7.70 -31.85
N PHE A 203 -20.48 6.44 -32.17
CA PHE A 203 -20.27 5.81 -33.47
C PHE A 203 -21.53 5.05 -33.88
N THR A 204 -21.65 4.80 -35.19
CA THR A 204 -22.84 4.17 -35.78
C THR A 204 -22.94 2.70 -35.36
N VAL A 205 -24.12 2.31 -34.87
CA VAL A 205 -24.49 0.91 -34.59
C VAL A 205 -25.61 0.53 -35.56
N TYR A 206 -25.35 -0.40 -36.46
CA TYR A 206 -26.30 -0.86 -37.48
C TYR A 206 -27.23 -1.96 -36.95
N SER A 207 -26.73 -2.80 -36.05
CA SER A 207 -27.50 -3.88 -35.45
C SER A 207 -27.01 -4.17 -34.03
N LYS A 208 -27.92 -4.61 -33.15
CA LYS A 208 -27.61 -5.15 -31.83
C LYS A 208 -28.64 -6.22 -31.45
N GLU A 209 -28.17 -7.32 -30.89
CA GLU A 209 -28.99 -8.46 -30.46
C GLU A 209 -28.30 -9.16 -29.28
N GLY A 210 -29.09 -9.74 -28.38
CA GLY A 210 -28.58 -10.46 -27.22
C GLY A 210 -29.18 -11.85 -27.13
N GLU A 211 -28.40 -12.77 -26.57
CA GLU A 211 -28.82 -14.13 -26.30
C GLU A 211 -28.30 -14.58 -24.94
N TYR A 212 -29.06 -15.48 -24.29
CA TYR A 212 -28.61 -16.22 -23.13
C TYR A 212 -28.77 -17.72 -23.39
N SER A 213 -27.66 -18.45 -23.40
CA SER A 213 -27.64 -19.91 -23.59
C SER A 213 -26.46 -20.54 -22.88
N ASP A 214 -26.66 -21.74 -22.31
CA ASP A 214 -25.64 -22.55 -21.63
C ASP A 214 -24.84 -21.83 -20.53
N GLY A 215 -25.43 -20.86 -19.83
CA GLY A 215 -24.74 -20.09 -18.79
C GLY A 215 -23.90 -18.91 -19.31
N TYR A 216 -24.11 -18.51 -20.56
CA TYR A 216 -23.41 -17.39 -21.19
C TYR A 216 -24.40 -16.39 -21.76
N TYR A 217 -24.07 -15.11 -21.60
CA TYR A 217 -24.64 -14.08 -22.46
C TYR A 217 -23.77 -13.91 -23.69
N THR A 218 -24.42 -13.71 -24.84
CA THR A 218 -23.77 -13.30 -26.08
C THR A 218 -24.39 -12.00 -26.57
N ILE A 219 -23.55 -11.00 -26.86
CA ILE A 219 -23.92 -9.74 -27.50
C ILE A 219 -23.47 -9.80 -28.95
N TYR A 220 -24.41 -9.74 -29.88
CA TYR A 220 -24.15 -9.57 -31.31
C TYR A 220 -24.34 -8.11 -31.69
N ALA A 221 -23.42 -7.54 -32.47
CA ALA A 221 -23.60 -6.21 -33.02
C ALA A 221 -22.85 -6.02 -34.34
N THR A 222 -23.37 -5.12 -35.18
CA THR A 222 -22.66 -4.57 -36.34
C THR A 222 -22.48 -3.08 -36.11
N LEU A 223 -21.23 -2.60 -36.12
CA LEU A 223 -20.91 -1.20 -35.81
C LEU A 223 -19.77 -0.66 -36.67
N GLU A 224 -19.69 0.65 -36.77
CA GLU A 224 -18.55 1.35 -37.37
C GLU A 224 -17.44 1.59 -36.34
N LEU A 225 -16.19 1.30 -36.70
CA LEU A 225 -15.08 1.55 -35.78
C LEU A 225 -14.82 3.06 -35.64
N PRO A 226 -14.82 3.61 -34.41
CA PRO A 226 -14.69 5.04 -34.21
C PRO A 226 -13.32 5.55 -34.66
N GLY A 227 -13.32 6.72 -35.30
CA GLY A 227 -12.11 7.40 -35.75
C GLY A 227 -11.43 6.79 -36.98
N ASN A 228 -12.10 5.84 -37.67
CA ASN A 228 -11.52 5.10 -38.79
C ASN A 228 -10.19 4.41 -38.42
N ASP A 229 -10.08 3.96 -37.16
CA ASP A 229 -8.93 3.25 -36.61
C ASP A 229 -9.33 1.80 -36.31
N THR A 230 -8.51 0.84 -36.74
CA THR A 230 -8.76 -0.58 -36.43
C THR A 230 -8.34 -0.92 -35.01
N LYS A 231 -7.51 -0.07 -34.37
CA LYS A 231 -7.06 -0.23 -32.98
C LYS A 231 -8.02 0.45 -32.04
N GLN A 232 -8.67 -0.34 -31.21
CA GLN A 232 -9.68 0.14 -30.29
C GLN A 232 -9.36 -0.29 -28.87
N ASN A 233 -9.58 0.61 -27.91
CA ASN A 233 -9.60 0.21 -26.51
C ASN A 233 -10.96 -0.39 -26.20
N THR A 234 -10.96 -1.61 -25.67
CA THR A 234 -12.15 -2.34 -25.28
C THR A 234 -12.12 -2.61 -23.78
N VAL A 235 -13.29 -2.54 -23.16
CA VAL A 235 -13.50 -2.89 -21.74
C VAL A 235 -14.73 -3.77 -21.64
N TRP A 236 -14.73 -4.69 -20.69
CA TRP A 236 -15.87 -5.60 -20.50
C TRP A 236 -16.16 -5.84 -19.03
N GLN A 237 -17.41 -6.13 -18.71
CA GLN A 237 -17.89 -6.26 -17.34
C GLN A 237 -18.92 -7.37 -17.22
N ALA A 238 -18.99 -7.96 -16.03
CA ALA A 238 -20.04 -8.89 -15.65
C ALA A 238 -20.40 -8.64 -14.18
N SER A 239 -21.69 -8.63 -13.86
CA SER A 239 -22.18 -8.53 -12.47
C SER A 239 -23.60 -9.07 -12.36
N THR A 240 -24.08 -9.25 -11.12
CA THR A 240 -25.47 -9.62 -10.81
C THR A 240 -26.27 -8.48 -10.18
N THR A 241 -25.67 -7.29 -10.09
CA THR A 241 -26.26 -6.14 -9.42
C THR A 241 -27.10 -5.29 -10.36
N PHE A 242 -28.33 -5.00 -9.95
CA PHE A 242 -29.28 -4.14 -10.65
C PHE A 242 -29.72 -2.99 -9.73
N SER A 243 -30.12 -1.88 -10.34
CA SER A 243 -30.78 -0.76 -9.66
C SER A 243 -31.81 -0.18 -10.60
N GLY A 244 -33.05 0.03 -10.13
CA GLY A 244 -34.12 0.58 -10.99
C GLY A 244 -34.44 -0.26 -12.23
N GLY A 245 -34.18 -1.57 -12.19
CA GLY A 245 -34.43 -2.48 -13.31
C GLY A 245 -33.35 -2.48 -14.41
N VAL A 246 -32.25 -1.76 -14.22
CA VAL A 246 -31.13 -1.73 -15.17
C VAL A 246 -29.82 -2.22 -14.52
N PRO A 247 -28.86 -2.73 -15.31
CA PRO A 247 -27.53 -3.09 -14.83
C PRO A 247 -26.90 -1.96 -14.02
N PHE A 248 -26.34 -2.30 -12.86
CA PHE A 248 -25.77 -1.30 -11.97
C PHE A 248 -24.57 -1.84 -11.20
N ASN A 249 -23.44 -1.14 -11.30
CA ASN A 249 -22.20 -1.42 -10.56
C ASN A 249 -21.62 -2.83 -10.80
N HIS A 250 -20.32 -3.00 -10.57
CA HIS A 250 -19.67 -4.30 -10.66
C HIS A 250 -18.66 -4.43 -9.52
N PRO A 251 -18.30 -5.66 -9.11
CA PRO A 251 -17.31 -5.84 -8.05
C PRO A 251 -15.92 -5.34 -8.49
N ASN A 252 -15.01 -5.27 -7.51
CA ASN A 252 -13.59 -5.09 -7.76
C ASN A 252 -12.96 -6.40 -8.30
N GLY A 253 -11.65 -6.40 -8.55
CA GLY A 253 -10.92 -7.59 -8.98
C GLY A 253 -10.85 -7.69 -10.51
N ASP A 254 -11.25 -8.85 -11.05
CA ASP A 254 -11.20 -9.17 -12.49
C ASP A 254 -11.88 -8.09 -13.36
N ASN A 255 -13.02 -7.58 -12.91
CA ASN A 255 -13.73 -6.46 -13.55
C ASN A 255 -12.86 -5.20 -13.76
N TYR A 256 -11.95 -4.89 -12.83
CA TYR A 256 -11.03 -3.75 -12.97
C TYR A 256 -9.85 -4.03 -13.90
N LEU A 257 -9.64 -5.30 -14.24
CA LEU A 257 -8.58 -5.77 -15.13
C LEU A 257 -9.09 -6.07 -16.54
N SER A 258 -10.40 -6.16 -16.71
CA SER A 258 -11.12 -6.40 -17.97
C SER A 258 -11.04 -5.24 -18.96
N GLN A 259 -9.84 -5.00 -19.47
CA GLN A 259 -9.52 -3.98 -20.48
C GLN A 259 -8.38 -4.44 -21.40
N THR A 260 -8.51 -4.17 -22.70
CA THR A 260 -7.46 -4.46 -23.69
C THR A 260 -7.52 -3.47 -24.86
N SER A 261 -6.40 -3.21 -25.52
CA SER A 261 -6.39 -2.63 -26.87
C SER A 261 -6.39 -3.78 -27.85
N LEU A 262 -7.36 -3.79 -28.75
CA LEU A 262 -7.52 -4.79 -29.79
C LEU A 262 -7.40 -4.11 -31.14
N ASP A 263 -6.57 -4.67 -32.01
CA ASP A 263 -6.56 -4.33 -33.42
C ASP A 263 -7.49 -5.28 -34.18
N PHE A 264 -8.64 -4.77 -34.63
CA PHE A 264 -9.65 -5.54 -35.33
C PHE A 264 -9.20 -6.06 -36.71
N LEU A 265 -8.11 -5.52 -37.27
CA LEU A 265 -7.55 -5.99 -38.53
C LEU A 265 -6.57 -7.15 -38.33
N SER A 266 -5.61 -7.01 -37.40
CA SER A 266 -4.57 -8.01 -37.16
C SER A 266 -4.95 -9.07 -36.12
N GLY A 267 -5.98 -8.80 -35.30
CA GLY A 267 -6.35 -9.59 -34.13
C GLY A 267 -5.36 -9.56 -32.99
N THR A 268 -4.39 -8.65 -33.03
CA THR A 268 -3.43 -8.47 -31.95
C THR A 268 -4.11 -7.76 -30.77
N ALA A 269 -4.13 -8.41 -29.61
CA ALA A 269 -4.60 -7.84 -28.36
C ALA A 269 -3.42 -7.49 -27.44
N VAL A 270 -3.38 -6.26 -26.93
CA VAL A 270 -2.38 -5.78 -25.96
C VAL A 270 -3.10 -5.22 -24.74
N SER A 271 -2.82 -5.76 -23.56
CA SER A 271 -3.39 -5.25 -22.30
C SER A 271 -2.99 -3.77 -22.08
N THR A 272 -3.98 -2.88 -22.01
CA THR A 272 -3.84 -1.41 -21.97
C THR A 272 -3.54 -0.82 -20.59
N GLY A 273 -2.75 -1.54 -19.77
CA GLY A 273 -2.26 -1.01 -18.49
C GLY A 273 -3.07 -1.36 -17.24
N GLY A 274 -4.09 -2.22 -17.33
CA GLY A 274 -4.75 -2.81 -16.16
C GLY A 274 -3.74 -3.55 -15.28
N ASN A 275 -2.89 -4.36 -15.93
CA ASN A 275 -1.78 -5.06 -15.27
C ASN A 275 -0.74 -4.10 -14.67
N SER A 276 -0.38 -3.00 -15.35
CA SER A 276 0.66 -2.07 -14.85
C SER A 276 0.16 -1.19 -13.69
N ARG A 277 -1.10 -0.75 -13.72
CA ARG A 277 -1.71 0.02 -12.63
C ARG A 277 -1.97 -0.86 -11.41
N LEU A 278 -2.51 -2.06 -11.57
CA LEU A 278 -2.65 -3.03 -10.47
C LEU A 278 -1.27 -3.38 -9.91
N HIS A 279 -0.27 -3.65 -10.75
CA HIS A 279 1.10 -3.92 -10.31
C HIS A 279 1.66 -2.76 -9.47
N ARG A 280 1.48 -1.51 -9.90
CA ARG A 280 1.87 -0.33 -9.11
C ARG A 280 1.09 -0.19 -7.80
N ARG A 281 -0.21 -0.50 -7.77
CA ARG A 281 -1.02 -0.52 -6.54
C ARG A 281 -0.52 -1.59 -5.58
N ASN A 282 -0.18 -2.78 -6.09
CA ASN A 282 0.40 -3.87 -5.31
C ASN A 282 1.77 -3.48 -4.76
N ILE A 283 2.65 -2.88 -5.56
CA ILE A 283 3.94 -2.34 -5.09
C ILE A 283 3.71 -1.31 -3.97
N HIS A 284 2.79 -0.36 -4.16
CA HIS A 284 2.45 0.62 -3.13
C HIS A 284 2.01 -0.07 -1.82
N GLY A 285 1.12 -1.05 -1.89
CA GLY A 285 0.66 -1.82 -0.73
C GLY A 285 1.80 -2.54 -0.02
N VAL A 286 2.64 -3.26 -0.77
CA VAL A 286 3.78 -4.02 -0.22
C VAL A 286 4.83 -3.11 0.43
N LEU A 287 5.21 -2.01 -0.24
CA LEU A 287 6.19 -1.05 0.30
C LEU A 287 5.70 -0.47 1.63
N ASN A 288 4.43 -0.09 1.72
CA ASN A 288 3.86 0.50 2.93
C ASN A 288 3.62 -0.53 4.05
N ALA A 289 3.26 -1.77 3.71
CA ALA A 289 3.14 -2.85 4.69
C ALA A 289 4.50 -3.19 5.33
N ILE A 290 5.57 -3.32 4.53
CA ILE A 290 6.92 -3.63 5.02
C ILE A 290 7.47 -2.46 5.85
N SER A 291 7.34 -1.22 5.38
CA SER A 291 7.86 -0.05 6.07
C SER A 291 7.06 0.29 7.35
N TRP A 292 5.88 0.85 7.17
CA TRP A 292 5.04 1.36 8.25
C TRP A 292 4.42 0.24 9.10
N GLY A 293 4.08 -0.88 8.47
CA GLY A 293 3.42 -2.00 9.12
C GLY A 293 4.34 -2.97 9.87
N VAL A 294 5.64 -3.02 9.54
CA VAL A 294 6.57 -4.02 10.11
C VAL A 294 7.86 -3.39 10.65
N LEU A 295 8.63 -2.67 9.81
CA LEU A 295 9.91 -2.08 10.24
C LEU A 295 9.73 -1.04 11.37
N MET A 296 8.71 -0.18 11.28
CA MET A 296 8.45 0.83 12.31
C MET A 296 8.11 0.22 13.68
N PRO A 297 7.16 -0.73 13.81
CA PRO A 297 6.91 -1.45 15.06
C PRO A 297 8.13 -2.20 15.60
N ILE A 298 8.88 -2.92 14.74
CA ILE A 298 10.09 -3.64 15.17
C ILE A 298 11.10 -2.69 15.78
N GLY A 299 11.34 -1.53 15.16
CA GLY A 299 12.25 -0.52 15.70
C GLY A 299 11.81 0.00 17.08
N ILE A 300 10.50 0.16 17.33
CA ILE A 300 9.98 0.57 18.64
C ILE A 300 10.17 -0.54 19.69
N ILE A 301 9.88 -1.79 19.34
CA ILE A 301 10.08 -2.96 20.22
C ILE A 301 11.57 -3.06 20.63
N ILE A 302 12.49 -2.92 19.68
CA ILE A 302 13.94 -2.90 19.94
C ILE A 302 14.29 -1.80 20.95
N ALA A 303 13.87 -0.56 20.70
CA ALA A 303 14.20 0.56 21.59
C ALA A 303 13.60 0.44 22.99
N ARG A 304 12.39 -0.11 23.12
CA ARG A 304 11.72 -0.28 24.40
C ARG A 304 12.35 -1.39 25.23
N TYR A 305 12.59 -2.56 24.65
CA TYR A 305 12.94 -3.76 25.41
C TYR A 305 14.45 -4.04 25.46
N MET A 306 15.19 -3.82 24.36
CA MET A 306 16.63 -4.13 24.35
C MET A 306 17.43 -3.14 25.22
N LYS A 307 16.97 -1.90 25.35
CA LYS A 307 17.59 -0.86 26.19
C LYS A 307 17.70 -1.24 27.68
N VAL A 308 16.91 -2.21 28.16
CA VAL A 308 16.94 -2.67 29.55
C VAL A 308 18.22 -3.48 29.87
N PHE A 309 18.85 -4.07 28.85
CA PHE A 309 20.06 -4.87 28.98
C PHE A 309 21.30 -4.00 28.82
N LYS A 310 22.14 -3.92 29.86
CA LYS A 310 23.39 -3.13 29.82
C LYS A 310 24.36 -3.60 28.72
N SER A 311 24.36 -4.89 28.39
CA SER A 311 25.17 -5.47 27.32
C SER A 311 24.74 -5.04 25.91
N ALA A 312 23.54 -4.50 25.76
CA ALA A 312 23.00 -4.07 24.47
C ALA A 312 23.25 -2.57 24.20
N ASP A 313 23.94 -1.83 25.08
CA ASP A 313 24.34 -0.45 24.85
C ASP A 313 25.71 -0.41 24.14
N PRO A 314 25.88 0.28 22.99
CA PRO A 314 24.93 1.15 22.28
C PRO A 314 24.13 0.45 21.15
N ALA A 315 24.25 -0.87 21.00
CA ALA A 315 23.66 -1.62 19.89
C ALA A 315 22.14 -1.40 19.70
N TRP A 316 21.35 -1.36 20.78
CA TRP A 316 19.89 -1.11 20.70
C TRP A 316 19.57 0.21 19.99
N PHE A 317 20.39 1.23 20.20
CA PHE A 317 20.17 2.57 19.64
C PHE A 317 20.42 2.56 18.14
N TYR A 318 21.52 1.96 17.68
CA TYR A 318 21.82 1.83 16.26
C TYR A 318 20.81 0.94 15.53
N LEU A 319 20.38 -0.18 16.14
CA LEU A 319 19.36 -1.05 15.57
C LEU A 319 18.01 -0.32 15.44
N HIS A 320 17.60 0.43 16.48
CA HIS A 320 16.41 1.27 16.40
C HIS A 320 16.51 2.28 15.25
N VAL A 321 17.60 3.07 15.20
CA VAL A 321 17.78 4.08 14.16
C VAL A 321 17.81 3.45 12.77
N ALA A 322 18.47 2.32 12.59
CA ALA A 322 18.50 1.60 11.32
C ALA A 322 17.09 1.19 10.86
N CYS A 323 16.29 0.56 11.73
CA CYS A 323 14.91 0.21 11.42
C CYS A 323 14.06 1.46 11.06
N GLN A 324 14.18 2.54 11.83
CA GLN A 324 13.39 3.76 11.60
C GLN A 324 13.78 4.47 10.30
N VAL A 325 15.08 4.61 10.01
CA VAL A 325 15.55 5.28 8.79
C VAL A 325 15.19 4.44 7.56
N SER A 326 15.43 3.12 7.58
CA SER A 326 15.04 2.24 6.47
C SER A 326 13.54 2.22 6.26
N GLY A 327 12.75 2.11 7.33
CA GLY A 327 11.29 2.18 7.29
C GLY A 327 10.82 3.50 6.69
N TYR A 328 11.39 4.63 7.11
CA TYR A 328 11.01 5.95 6.62
C TYR A 328 11.31 6.10 5.12
N ILE A 329 12.49 5.72 4.65
CA ILE A 329 12.88 5.83 3.24
C ILE A 329 11.94 5.01 2.34
N ILE A 330 11.73 3.74 2.68
CA ILE A 330 10.81 2.85 1.92
C ILE A 330 9.38 3.41 1.97
N GLY A 331 8.95 3.89 3.14
CA GLY A 331 7.63 4.47 3.36
C GLY A 331 7.38 5.74 2.55
N VAL A 332 8.38 6.62 2.41
CA VAL A 332 8.32 7.82 1.56
C VAL A 332 8.14 7.43 0.10
N SER A 333 8.89 6.43 -0.38
CA SER A 333 8.73 5.91 -1.75
C SER A 333 7.32 5.34 -1.98
N GLY A 334 6.82 4.56 -1.02
CA GLY A 334 5.45 4.04 -1.03
C GLY A 334 4.41 5.16 -1.06
N TRP A 335 4.54 6.17 -0.20
CA TRP A 335 3.66 7.33 -0.15
C TRP A 335 3.66 8.13 -1.45
N GLY A 336 4.84 8.41 -2.01
CA GLY A 336 4.99 9.11 -3.29
C GLY A 336 4.32 8.35 -4.45
N LEU A 337 4.48 7.02 -4.49
CA LEU A 337 3.78 6.16 -5.44
C LEU A 337 2.25 6.23 -5.27
N GLY A 338 1.76 6.31 -4.03
CA GLY A 338 0.35 6.47 -3.71
C GLY A 338 -0.24 7.79 -4.24
N ILE A 339 0.50 8.90 -4.11
CA ILE A 339 0.09 10.20 -4.71
C ILE A 339 0.02 10.10 -6.22
N LYS A 340 1.03 9.47 -6.86
CA LYS A 340 1.03 9.27 -8.32
C LYS A 340 -0.16 8.43 -8.75
N LEU A 341 -0.44 7.33 -8.06
CA LEU A 341 -1.61 6.49 -8.31
C LEU A 341 -2.92 7.29 -8.18
N GLY A 342 -3.04 8.17 -7.19
CA GLY A 342 -4.20 9.05 -7.05
C GLY A 342 -4.39 10.02 -8.22
N LYS A 343 -3.30 10.63 -8.72
CA LYS A 343 -3.33 11.52 -9.90
C LYS A 343 -3.71 10.77 -11.18
N ASP A 344 -3.21 9.55 -11.34
CA ASP A 344 -3.51 8.67 -12.49
C ASP A 344 -4.95 8.08 -12.42
N SER A 345 -5.70 8.37 -11.35
CA SER A 345 -7.05 7.84 -11.07
C SER A 345 -8.11 8.95 -11.10
N ALA A 346 -8.24 9.65 -12.23
CA ALA A 346 -9.23 10.73 -12.36
C ALA A 346 -10.66 10.23 -12.04
N GLY A 347 -11.36 10.95 -11.17
CA GLY A 347 -12.75 10.64 -10.77
C GLY A 347 -12.92 9.81 -9.50
N ILE A 348 -11.90 9.10 -9.01
CA ILE A 348 -11.99 8.29 -7.78
C ILE A 348 -10.95 8.75 -6.76
N THR A 349 -11.40 9.24 -5.61
CA THR A 349 -10.53 9.64 -4.49
C THR A 349 -10.91 8.91 -3.22
N TYR A 350 -9.95 8.15 -2.67
CA TYR A 350 -10.10 7.50 -1.36
C TYR A 350 -9.72 8.46 -0.24
N HIS A 351 -10.64 9.32 0.14
CA HIS A 351 -10.40 10.41 1.11
C HIS A 351 -9.83 9.90 2.44
N LYS A 352 -10.44 8.87 3.05
CA LYS A 352 -10.00 8.32 4.35
C LYS A 352 -8.54 7.86 4.33
N HIS A 353 -8.19 6.93 3.43
CA HIS A 353 -6.83 6.40 3.31
C HIS A 353 -5.82 7.50 2.96
N ARG A 354 -6.18 8.43 2.07
CA ARG A 354 -5.28 9.52 1.68
C ARG A 354 -5.00 10.48 2.85
N ASP A 355 -6.03 10.89 3.56
CA ASP A 355 -5.91 11.88 4.63
C ASP A 355 -5.17 11.28 5.83
N LEU A 356 -5.43 10.01 6.18
CA LEU A 356 -4.64 9.26 7.17
C LEU A 356 -3.17 9.11 6.76
N ALA A 357 -2.90 8.78 5.49
CA ALA A 357 -1.53 8.66 4.98
C ALA A 357 -0.76 9.99 5.03
N ILE A 358 -1.41 11.12 4.73
CA ILE A 358 -0.81 12.45 4.83
C ILE A 358 -0.50 12.79 6.29
N ALA A 359 -1.44 12.55 7.21
CA ALA A 359 -1.24 12.79 8.63
C ALA A 359 -0.08 11.94 9.19
N LEU A 360 -0.04 10.66 8.85
CA LEU A 360 1.03 9.73 9.19
C LEU A 360 2.39 10.24 8.68
N PHE A 361 2.48 10.63 7.40
CA PHE A 361 3.71 11.13 6.80
C PHE A 361 4.22 12.40 7.49
N CYS A 362 3.34 13.35 7.79
CA CYS A 362 3.69 14.56 8.52
C CYS A 362 4.23 14.25 9.92
N LEU A 363 3.57 13.38 10.69
CA LEU A 363 4.02 12.94 12.01
C LEU A 363 5.36 12.21 11.95
N ALA A 364 5.55 11.33 10.97
CA ALA A 364 6.80 10.60 10.77
C ALA A 364 7.97 11.55 10.42
N THR A 365 7.72 12.56 9.59
CA THR A 365 8.73 13.58 9.26
C THR A 365 9.16 14.34 10.51
N VAL A 366 8.19 14.75 11.32
CA VAL A 366 8.42 15.37 12.63
C VAL A 366 9.24 14.44 13.54
N GLN A 367 8.89 13.15 13.57
CA GLN A 367 9.62 12.12 14.34
C GLN A 367 11.09 11.96 13.91
N VAL A 368 11.42 12.07 12.62
CA VAL A 368 12.82 12.04 12.14
C VAL A 368 13.63 13.21 12.68
N PHE A 369 13.03 14.41 12.79
CA PHE A 369 13.70 15.56 13.41
C PHE A 369 14.04 15.35 14.89
N ALA A 370 13.43 14.37 15.56
CA ALA A 370 13.79 14.01 16.93
C ALA A 370 15.27 13.58 17.04
N LEU A 371 15.88 13.03 15.99
CA LEU A 371 17.31 12.70 16.00
C LEU A 371 18.18 13.97 16.06
N PHE A 372 17.86 14.97 15.25
CA PHE A 372 18.61 16.23 15.16
C PHE A 372 18.40 17.13 16.38
N LEU A 373 17.19 17.12 16.94
CA LEU A 373 16.82 17.91 18.11
C LEU A 373 17.07 17.19 19.43
N ARG A 374 17.84 16.09 19.43
CA ARG A 374 18.09 15.25 20.60
C ARG A 374 18.94 16.01 21.63
N PRO A 375 18.40 16.42 22.79
CA PRO A 375 19.17 17.17 23.78
C PRO A 375 20.13 16.26 24.56
N ASN A 376 21.19 16.86 25.14
CA ASN A 376 22.09 16.19 26.08
C ASN A 376 21.32 15.60 27.27
N LYS A 377 21.88 14.54 27.89
CA LYS A 377 21.18 13.74 28.91
C LYS A 377 20.75 14.57 30.13
N ASP A 378 21.51 15.59 30.48
CA ASP A 378 21.32 16.42 31.68
C ASP A 378 20.53 17.71 31.41
N HIS A 379 20.04 17.90 30.18
CA HIS A 379 19.31 19.11 29.79
C HIS A 379 17.81 19.01 30.13
N LYS A 380 17.19 20.09 30.65
CA LYS A 380 15.75 20.13 30.98
C LYS A 380 14.81 19.73 29.82
N TYR A 381 15.17 20.09 28.58
CA TYR A 381 14.41 19.71 27.37
C TYR A 381 14.48 18.22 27.03
N ARG A 382 15.36 17.44 27.66
CA ARG A 382 15.44 15.99 27.49
C ARG A 382 14.13 15.30 27.88
N LEU A 383 13.43 15.80 28.89
CA LEU A 383 12.14 15.26 29.32
C LEU A 383 11.06 15.48 28.27
N TYR A 384 10.88 16.72 27.81
CA TYR A 384 9.91 17.07 26.77
C TYR A 384 10.17 16.30 25.47
N TRP A 385 11.44 16.21 25.06
CA TRP A 385 11.84 15.42 23.90
C TRP A 385 11.44 13.94 24.04
N LYS A 386 11.62 13.33 25.22
CA LYS A 386 11.21 11.93 25.46
C LYS A 386 9.69 11.76 25.34
N ILE A 387 8.91 12.67 25.95
CA ILE A 387 7.44 12.61 25.92
C ILE A 387 6.94 12.73 24.48
N TYR A 388 7.37 13.76 23.78
CA TYR A 388 7.02 14.00 22.39
C TYR A 388 7.41 12.82 21.49
N HIS A 389 8.66 12.35 21.56
CA HIS A 389 9.15 11.27 20.71
C HIS A 389 8.41 9.95 20.97
N LEU A 390 8.04 9.68 22.22
CA LEU A 390 7.24 8.51 22.59
C LEU A 390 5.81 8.62 22.08
N ALA A 391 5.13 9.73 22.36
CA ALA A 391 3.72 9.94 22.00
C ALA A 391 3.51 9.93 20.48
N VAL A 392 4.34 10.65 19.74
CA VAL A 392 4.28 10.70 18.28
C VAL A 392 4.64 9.34 17.68
N GLY A 393 5.64 8.64 18.22
CA GLY A 393 6.02 7.30 17.78
C GLY A 393 4.88 6.28 17.85
N TYR A 394 4.16 6.21 18.97
CA TYR A 394 3.00 5.31 19.09
C TYR A 394 1.83 5.73 18.19
N SER A 395 1.61 7.03 18.05
CA SER A 395 0.55 7.55 17.16
C SER A 395 0.79 7.12 15.72
N ILE A 396 2.04 7.18 15.24
CA ILE A 396 2.42 6.72 13.89
C ILE A 396 2.09 5.24 13.71
N VAL A 397 2.41 4.36 14.68
CA VAL A 397 2.12 2.92 14.56
C VAL A 397 0.61 2.65 14.48
N ILE A 398 -0.19 3.30 15.32
CA ILE A 398 -1.65 3.13 15.30
C ILE A 398 -2.21 3.59 13.94
N LEU A 399 -1.84 4.79 13.49
CA LEU A 399 -2.25 5.32 12.19
C LEU A 399 -1.81 4.41 11.04
N SER A 400 -0.61 3.85 11.12
CA SER A 400 -0.06 2.93 10.11
C SER A 400 -0.93 1.69 9.96
N VAL A 401 -1.28 1.04 11.06
CA VAL A 401 -2.10 -0.18 11.06
C VAL A 401 -3.49 0.12 10.49
N VAL A 402 -4.16 1.18 10.96
CA VAL A 402 -5.48 1.58 10.47
C VAL A 402 -5.41 1.88 8.96
N ASN A 403 -4.42 2.65 8.53
CA ASN A 403 -4.29 3.04 7.14
C ASN A 403 -3.98 1.85 6.21
N ILE A 404 -3.25 0.84 6.69
CA ILE A 404 -3.00 -0.40 5.93
C ILE A 404 -4.30 -1.21 5.78
N PHE A 405 -5.16 -1.27 6.80
CA PHE A 405 -6.47 -1.91 6.68
C PHE A 405 -7.40 -1.19 5.69
N GLU A 406 -7.44 0.14 5.74
CA GLU A 406 -8.14 0.94 4.71
C GLU A 406 -7.56 0.66 3.31
N GLY A 407 -6.23 0.50 3.21
CA GLY A 407 -5.56 0.12 1.96
C GLY A 407 -5.96 -1.27 1.46
N PHE A 408 -6.13 -2.25 2.36
CA PHE A 408 -6.65 -3.57 2.00
C PHE A 408 -8.07 -3.52 1.50
N ASP A 409 -8.93 -2.70 2.11
CA ASP A 409 -10.32 -2.58 1.68
C ASP A 409 -10.45 -1.84 0.32
N ILE A 410 -9.48 -0.98 -0.02
CA ILE A 410 -9.38 -0.33 -1.34
C ILE A 410 -8.84 -1.27 -2.42
N LEU A 411 -7.77 -2.02 -2.10
CA LEU A 411 -7.13 -2.92 -3.05
C LEU A 411 -7.93 -4.21 -3.25
N ASP A 412 -8.69 -4.61 -2.24
CA ASP A 412 -9.44 -5.87 -2.14
C ASP A 412 -8.63 -7.09 -2.62
N PRO A 413 -7.41 -7.31 -2.09
CA PRO A 413 -6.61 -8.45 -2.50
C PRO A 413 -7.19 -9.72 -1.90
N ALA A 414 -6.79 -10.88 -2.44
CA ALA A 414 -7.17 -12.18 -1.90
C ALA A 414 -7.02 -12.23 -0.37
N LYS A 415 -8.04 -12.75 0.32
CA LYS A 415 -8.17 -12.74 1.80
C LYS A 415 -6.92 -13.24 2.54
N LYS A 416 -6.09 -14.07 1.89
CA LYS A 416 -4.78 -14.53 2.40
C LYS A 416 -3.84 -13.39 2.77
N TRP A 417 -3.83 -12.28 2.03
CA TRP A 417 -2.95 -11.13 2.29
C TRP A 417 -3.35 -10.39 3.57
N LYS A 418 -4.64 -10.08 3.74
CA LYS A 418 -5.18 -9.48 4.96
C LYS A 418 -4.92 -10.38 6.18
N ARG A 419 -5.14 -11.70 6.04
CA ARG A 419 -4.84 -12.70 7.09
C ARG A 419 -3.35 -12.77 7.45
N ALA A 420 -2.46 -12.75 6.45
CA ALA A 420 -1.02 -12.77 6.67
C ALA A 420 -0.56 -11.52 7.45
N TYR A 421 -1.06 -10.34 7.09
CA TYR A 421 -0.74 -9.11 7.82
C TYR A 421 -1.26 -9.12 9.26
N VAL A 422 -2.49 -9.61 9.49
CA VAL A 422 -3.04 -9.81 10.84
C VAL A 422 -2.14 -10.75 11.66
N ALA A 423 -1.70 -11.86 11.09
CA ALA A 423 -0.80 -12.80 11.75
C ALA A 423 0.53 -12.14 12.16
N ILE A 424 1.08 -11.27 11.31
CA ILE A 424 2.31 -10.51 11.62
C ILE A 424 2.07 -9.56 12.81
N ILE A 425 1.00 -8.77 12.81
CA ILE A 425 0.70 -7.85 13.93
C ILE A 425 0.51 -8.62 15.23
N VAL A 426 -0.27 -9.70 15.22
CA VAL A 426 -0.51 -10.54 16.41
C VAL A 426 0.80 -11.10 16.94
N THR A 427 1.68 -11.57 16.04
CA THR A 427 2.99 -12.10 16.43
C THR A 427 3.88 -11.01 17.05
N LEU A 428 3.96 -9.83 16.45
CA LEU A 428 4.71 -8.69 17.01
C LEU A 428 4.14 -8.25 18.38
N GLY A 429 2.81 -8.25 18.52
CA GLY A 429 2.13 -7.98 19.79
C GLY A 429 2.46 -9.02 20.86
N ALA A 430 2.42 -10.30 20.54
CA ALA A 430 2.78 -11.38 21.45
C ALA A 430 4.26 -11.28 21.90
N ILE A 431 5.18 -11.02 20.97
CA ILE A 431 6.60 -10.78 21.27
C ILE A 431 6.73 -9.58 22.23
N ALA A 432 6.04 -8.48 21.96
CA ALA A 432 6.07 -7.30 22.83
C ALA A 432 5.53 -7.60 24.23
N LEU A 433 4.44 -8.37 24.37
CA LEU A 433 3.89 -8.77 25.67
C LEU A 433 4.85 -9.64 26.47
N VAL A 434 5.49 -10.62 25.82
CA VAL A 434 6.51 -11.47 26.47
C VAL A 434 7.70 -10.63 26.92
N LEU A 435 8.20 -9.74 26.06
CA LEU A 435 9.32 -8.85 26.42
C LEU A 435 8.95 -7.86 27.53
N GLU A 436 7.71 -7.37 27.58
CA GLU A 436 7.20 -6.54 28.67
C GLU A 436 7.22 -7.34 29.99
N ALA A 437 6.69 -8.56 30.01
CA ALA A 437 6.74 -9.42 31.21
C ALA A 437 8.18 -9.68 31.70
N VAL A 438 9.11 -10.00 30.78
CA VAL A 438 10.53 -10.23 31.10
C VAL A 438 11.19 -8.96 31.64
N THR A 439 10.95 -7.82 31.00
CA THR A 439 11.56 -6.54 31.44
C THR A 439 11.02 -6.08 32.79
N TRP A 440 9.73 -6.30 33.08
CA TRP A 440 9.16 -6.10 34.41
C TRP A 440 9.79 -7.01 35.46
N ALA A 441 9.96 -8.31 35.17
CA ALA A 441 10.62 -9.23 36.08
C ALA A 441 12.06 -8.79 36.40
N ILE A 442 12.82 -8.34 35.38
CA ILE A 442 14.17 -7.79 35.57
C ILE A 442 14.14 -6.53 36.43
N TYR A 443 13.18 -5.63 36.19
CA TYR A 443 13.02 -4.39 36.95
C TYR A 443 12.74 -4.66 38.42
N LEU A 444 11.78 -5.53 38.73
CA LEU A 444 11.42 -5.92 40.10
C LEU A 444 12.62 -6.57 40.82
N LYS A 445 13.35 -7.48 40.15
CA LYS A 445 14.55 -8.12 40.72
C LYS A 445 15.68 -7.13 41.00
N ARG A 446 15.87 -6.11 40.17
CA ARG A 446 16.86 -5.04 40.41
C ARG A 446 16.47 -4.20 41.63
N ARG A 447 15.20 -3.83 41.72
CA ARG A 447 14.65 -3.05 42.86
C ARG A 447 14.79 -3.80 44.19
N GLN A 448 14.53 -5.11 44.21
CA GLN A 448 14.74 -5.94 45.40
C GLN A 448 16.21 -5.94 45.86
N ARG A 449 17.15 -6.15 44.94
CA ARG A 449 18.59 -6.12 45.25
C ARG A 449 19.09 -4.75 45.73
N GLU A 450 18.53 -3.65 45.23
CA GLU A 450 18.85 -2.30 45.71
C GLU A 450 18.31 -2.07 47.12
N SER A 451 17.10 -2.55 47.42
CA SER A 451 16.53 -2.53 48.77
C SER A 451 17.36 -3.36 49.75
N GLU A 452 17.74 -4.59 49.41
CA GLU A 452 18.62 -5.44 50.23
C GLU A 452 19.96 -4.77 50.55
N LYS A 453 20.60 -4.14 49.55
CA LYS A 453 21.85 -3.39 49.74
C LYS A 453 21.67 -2.19 50.66
N SER A 454 20.54 -1.49 50.58
CA SER A 454 20.25 -0.36 51.48
C SER A 454 20.05 -0.80 52.94
N HIS A 455 19.49 -2.00 53.16
CA HIS A 455 19.31 -2.57 54.51
C HIS A 455 20.61 -3.11 55.11
N HIS A 456 21.51 -3.69 54.33
CA HIS A 456 22.82 -4.14 54.83
C HIS A 456 23.85 -3.00 55.01
N GLY A 457 23.70 -1.88 54.29
CA GLY A 457 24.54 -0.68 54.51
C GLY A 457 24.24 0.07 55.81
N ALA A 458 23.06 -0.12 56.42
CA ALA A 458 22.66 0.53 57.67
C ALA A 458 23.21 -0.16 58.93
N ASN A 459 23.66 -1.42 58.84
CA ASN A 459 24.16 -2.19 60.00
C ASN A 459 25.69 -2.16 60.15
N GLY A 460 26.40 -1.36 59.36
CA GLY A 460 27.88 -1.35 59.30
C GLY A 460 28.57 -0.12 59.90
N ALA A 461 27.85 0.83 60.51
CA ALA A 461 28.44 2.07 61.04
C ALA A 461 28.28 2.16 62.55
N ASN A 462 29.11 1.43 63.30
CA ASN A 462 29.45 1.78 64.69
C ASN A 462 30.87 1.29 65.00
N GLY A 463 31.81 2.23 64.92
CA GLY A 463 33.22 2.03 65.26
C GLY A 463 33.91 3.38 65.41
N TYR A 464 33.91 3.89 66.64
CA TYR A 464 34.58 5.10 67.12
C TYR A 464 36.10 5.12 66.85
N GLY A 465 36.68 6.31 66.67
CA GLY A 465 38.13 6.54 66.72
C GLY A 465 38.60 7.82 66.00
N VAL A 466 38.38 9.01 66.56
CA VAL A 466 39.41 9.94 67.11
C VAL A 466 40.10 10.85 66.06
N ARG A 467 40.20 12.14 66.45
CA ARG A 467 40.94 13.31 65.92
C ARG A 467 42.23 12.94 65.16
N GLU A 468 42.68 13.69 64.14
CA GLU A 468 43.35 15.00 64.28
C GLU A 468 43.59 15.66 62.89
N HIS A 469 44.05 16.91 62.91
CA HIS A 469 44.61 17.80 61.87
C HIS A 469 45.26 17.11 60.64
N GLU A 470 45.35 17.68 59.43
CA GLU A 470 45.93 18.99 59.07
C GLU A 470 45.78 19.28 57.55
N MET A 471 46.16 20.49 57.16
CA MET A 471 46.05 21.14 55.84
C MET A 471 46.86 20.47 54.71
N LEU A 472 46.30 20.44 53.49
CA LEU A 472 46.69 21.25 52.32
C LEU A 472 45.89 20.86 51.07
#